data_AF-A0A542Q566-F1
#
_entry.id   AF-A0A542Q566-F1
#
_cell.length_a   1.000
_cell.length_b   1.000
_cell.length_c   1.000
_cell.angle_alpha   90.00
_cell.angle_beta   90.00
_cell.angle_gamma   90.00
#
_symmetry.space_group_name_H-M   'P 1'
#
loop_
_entity.id
_entity.type
_entity.pdbx_description
1 polymer ?
#
loop_
_entity_poly.entity_id
_entity_poly.type
_entity_poly.pdbx_seq_one_letter_code
_entity_poly.pdbx_strand_id
1 'polypeptide(L)'
;MAEASRIQIHSVEESNEAGGICIARCVGGVARVGQAFAVEGDSQTNRPELRVTLDQIERYTGVFVEFFDPPHAARIYLSGESVGALSRGSIVVSSASGTHVSQ
;
A
#
# COMPACT_ATOMS: atom_id res chain seq x y z
N MET A 1 11.91 15.37 -7.17
CA MET A 1 11.11 15.05 -5.97
C MET A 1 10.50 13.68 -6.24
N ALA A 2 10.71 12.68 -5.40
CA ALA A 2 10.02 11.40 -5.57
C ALA A 2 8.55 11.62 -5.20
N GLU A 3 7.63 11.41 -6.15
CA GLU A 3 6.21 11.43 -5.81
C GLU A 3 5.90 10.26 -4.86
N ALA A 4 5.13 10.54 -3.81
CA ALA A 4 4.67 9.51 -2.90
C ALA A 4 3.79 8.52 -3.68
N SER A 5 4.05 7.23 -3.49
CA SER A 5 3.28 6.16 -4.12
C SER A 5 1.90 6.09 -3.46
N ARG A 6 0.86 6.05 -4.29
CA ARG A 6 -0.54 6.05 -3.86
C ARG A 6 -1.23 4.83 -4.43
N ILE A 7 -1.85 4.05 -3.56
CA ILE A 7 -2.57 2.83 -3.93
C ILE A 7 -4.01 2.96 -3.44
N GLN A 8 -4.97 2.80 -4.35
CA GLN A 8 -6.38 2.75 -4.01
C GLN A 8 -6.85 1.30 -3.93
N ILE A 9 -7.47 0.94 -2.81
CA ILE A 9 -8.06 -0.39 -2.59
C ILE A 9 -9.37 -0.49 -3.37
N HIS A 10 -9.47 -1.47 -4.24
CA HIS A 10 -10.70 -1.78 -4.97
C HIS A 10 -11.55 -2.81 -4.23
N SER A 11 -10.93 -3.86 -3.70
CA SER A 11 -11.57 -4.96 -2.97
C SER A 11 -10.62 -5.52 -1.92
N VAL A 12 -11.16 -5.96 -0.79
CA VAL A 12 -10.43 -6.73 0.23
C VAL A 12 -10.91 -8.17 0.09
N GLU A 13 -10.01 -9.05 -0.33
CA GLU A 13 -10.34 -10.46 -0.55
C GLU A 13 -10.23 -11.25 0.75
N GLU A 14 -9.17 -10.96 1.52
CA GLU A 14 -8.90 -11.59 2.82
C GLU A 14 -8.29 -10.55 3.77
N SER A 15 -8.67 -10.59 5.04
CA SER A 15 -8.05 -9.77 6.08
C SER A 15 -8.13 -10.47 7.43
N ASN A 16 -7.02 -10.47 8.17
CA ASN A 16 -6.90 -10.97 9.54
C ASN A 16 -6.02 -10.01 10.37
N GLU A 17 -5.71 -10.40 11.60
CA GLU A 17 -4.91 -9.59 12.54
C GLU A 17 -3.44 -9.42 12.10
N ALA A 18 -2.92 -10.29 11.23
CA ALA A 18 -1.54 -10.25 10.75
C ALA A 18 -1.39 -9.55 9.38
N GLY A 19 -2.45 -9.49 8.59
CA GLY A 19 -2.40 -8.94 7.22
C GLY A 19 -3.60 -9.34 6.37
N GLY A 20 -3.44 -9.27 5.06
CA GLY A 20 -4.52 -9.58 4.12
C GLY A 20 -4.15 -9.42 2.66
N ILE A 21 -5.13 -9.72 1.81
CA ILE A 21 -5.01 -9.72 0.36
C ILE A 21 -6.03 -8.70 -0.18
N CYS A 22 -5.56 -7.79 -1.02
CA CYS A 22 -6.40 -6.75 -1.62
C CYS A 22 -6.23 -6.71 -3.13
N ILE A 23 -7.31 -6.43 -3.85
CA ILE A 23 -7.22 -5.96 -5.24
C ILE A 23 -7.10 -4.45 -5.19
N ALA A 24 -6.05 -3.90 -5.80
CA ALA A 24 -5.76 -2.48 -5.71
C ALA A 24 -5.26 -1.91 -7.04
N ARG A 25 -5.33 -0.58 -7.17
CA ARG A 25 -4.81 0.17 -8.31
C ARG A 25 -3.75 1.16 -7.82
N CYS A 26 -2.62 1.23 -8.53
CA CYS A 26 -1.69 2.33 -8.33
C CYS A 26 -2.24 3.60 -9.01
N VAL A 27 -2.42 4.66 -8.23
CA VAL A 27 -3.00 5.93 -8.67
C VAL A 27 -2.01 7.10 -8.62
N GLY A 28 -0.80 6.87 -8.10
CA GLY A 28 0.32 7.82 -8.13
C GLY A 28 1.63 7.17 -7.72
N GLY A 29 2.77 7.71 -8.17
CA GLY A 29 4.11 7.20 -7.85
C GLY A 29 4.39 5.78 -8.34
N VAL A 30 5.35 5.09 -7.73
CA VAL A 30 5.70 3.69 -8.04
C VAL A 30 5.71 2.90 -6.74
N ALA A 31 4.75 2.00 -6.55
CA ALA A 31 4.67 1.18 -5.35
C ALA A 31 5.59 -0.03 -5.47
N ARG A 32 6.36 -0.32 -4.42
CA ARG A 32 7.35 -1.40 -4.39
C ARG A 32 7.11 -2.37 -3.24
N VAL A 33 7.48 -3.63 -3.45
CA VAL A 33 7.57 -4.62 -2.37
C VAL A 33 8.51 -4.10 -1.26
N GLY A 34 8.14 -4.36 -0.01
CA GLY A 34 8.80 -3.90 1.21
C GLY A 34 8.48 -2.46 1.62
N GLN A 35 7.72 -1.71 0.81
CA GLN A 35 7.38 -0.33 1.11
C GLN A 35 6.24 -0.26 2.13
N ALA A 36 6.39 0.64 3.12
CA ALA A 36 5.36 0.94 4.10
C ALA A 36 4.42 2.04 3.59
N PHE A 37 3.12 1.86 3.83
CA PHE A 37 2.07 2.79 3.49
C PHE A 37 1.23 3.13 4.71
N ALA A 38 0.72 4.36 4.75
CA ALA A 38 -0.25 4.81 5.73
C ALA A 38 -1.61 5.04 5.05
N VAL A 39 -2.71 4.78 5.75
CA VAL A 39 -4.07 5.04 5.22
C VAL A 39 -4.32 6.55 5.14
N GLU A 40 -4.67 7.07 3.95
CA GLU A 40 -5.04 8.47 3.71
C GLU A 40 -6.37 8.78 4.43
N GLY A 41 -6.36 9.77 5.35
CA GLY A 41 -7.55 10.16 6.12
C GLY A 41 -7.43 10.00 7.65
N ASP A 42 -6.42 9.29 8.16
CA ASP A 42 -6.12 9.25 9.62
C ASP A 42 -5.29 10.46 10.08
N SER A 43 -5.22 11.53 9.27
CA SER A 43 -4.44 12.73 9.57
C SER A 43 -5.09 13.63 10.64
N GLN A 44 -6.36 13.36 10.98
CA GLN A 44 -7.16 14.19 11.89
C GLN A 44 -7.23 13.62 13.31
N THR A 45 -6.83 12.35 13.48
CA THR A 45 -6.66 11.71 14.77
C THR A 45 -5.17 11.52 14.98
N ASN A 46 -4.64 12.05 16.08
CA ASN A 46 -3.28 11.81 16.56
C ASN A 46 -3.11 10.33 17.00
N ARG A 47 -3.63 9.39 16.20
CA ARG A 47 -3.51 7.95 16.39
C ARG A 47 -2.21 7.53 15.72
N PRO A 48 -1.45 6.61 16.35
CA PRO A 48 -0.29 6.02 15.73
C PRO A 48 -0.75 5.21 14.52
N GLU A 49 -0.81 5.90 13.38
CA GLU A 49 -0.42 5.47 12.06
C GLU A 49 -0.88 4.05 11.73
N LEU A 50 -2.10 3.94 11.18
CA LEU A 50 -2.54 2.71 10.51
C LEU A 50 -1.61 2.41 9.34
N ARG A 51 -0.51 1.70 9.62
CA ARG A 51 0.57 1.39 8.69
C ARG A 51 0.43 -0.05 8.21
N VAL A 52 0.61 -0.23 6.92
CA VAL A 52 0.64 -1.53 6.26
C VAL A 52 1.91 -1.64 5.42
N THR A 53 2.47 -2.83 5.31
CA THR A 53 3.64 -3.10 4.46
C THR A 53 3.20 -3.88 3.24
N LEU A 54 3.69 -3.50 2.06
CA LEU A 54 3.45 -4.22 0.82
C LEU A 54 4.41 -5.40 0.69
N ASP A 55 3.94 -6.61 0.95
CA ASP A 55 4.79 -7.81 0.98
C ASP A 55 4.98 -8.43 -0.40
N GLN A 56 3.93 -8.44 -1.24
CA GLN A 56 3.97 -9.02 -2.57
C GLN A 56 3.00 -8.31 -3.52
N ILE A 57 3.33 -8.31 -4.80
CA ILE A 57 2.50 -7.79 -5.88
C ILE A 57 2.33 -8.89 -6.93
N GLU A 58 1.10 -9.33 -7.14
CA GLU A 58 0.68 -10.27 -8.17
C GLU A 58 -0.11 -9.48 -9.24
N ARG A 59 0.53 -9.20 -10.38
CA ARG A 59 -0.06 -8.37 -11.45
C ARG A 59 -1.08 -9.14 -12.29
N TYR A 60 -0.79 -10.42 -12.51
CA TYR A 60 -1.66 -11.41 -13.13
C TYR A 60 -1.53 -12.72 -12.36
N THR A 61 -2.47 -13.64 -12.51
CA THR A 61 -2.42 -14.94 -11.84
C THR A 61 -1.08 -15.64 -12.06
N GLY A 62 -0.33 -15.84 -10.97
CA GLY A 62 1.01 -16.46 -10.96
C GLY A 62 2.16 -15.56 -11.43
N VAL A 63 1.93 -14.28 -11.71
CA VAL A 63 2.96 -13.32 -12.15
C VAL A 63 3.24 -12.30 -11.06
N PHE A 64 4.32 -12.55 -10.32
CA PHE A 64 4.80 -11.69 -9.24
C PHE A 64 5.82 -10.66 -9.75
N VAL A 65 5.72 -9.44 -9.25
CA VAL A 65 6.60 -8.32 -9.63
C VAL A 65 7.06 -7.55 -8.40
N GLU A 66 8.20 -6.88 -8.51
CA GLU A 66 8.78 -6.07 -7.42
C GLU A 66 8.11 -4.70 -7.28
N PHE A 67 7.42 -4.23 -8.32
CA PHE A 67 6.78 -2.92 -8.33
C PHE A 67 5.62 -2.85 -9.32
N PHE A 68 4.75 -1.86 -9.10
CA PHE A 68 3.71 -1.47 -10.05
C PHE A 68 3.46 0.04 -9.97
N ASP A 69 3.09 0.61 -11.11
CA ASP A 69 2.88 2.04 -11.33
C ASP A 69 1.53 2.30 -12.01
N PRO A 70 1.01 3.53 -11.99
CA PRO A 70 -0.23 3.87 -12.68
C PRO A 70 -0.12 3.60 -14.18
N PRO A 71 -1.17 3.10 -14.84
CA PRO A 71 -2.54 2.92 -14.33
C PRO A 71 -2.85 1.50 -13.84
N HIS A 72 -1.84 0.71 -13.47
CA HIS A 72 -1.98 -0.73 -13.30
C HIS A 72 -2.71 -1.11 -12.01
N ALA A 73 -3.54 -2.15 -12.14
CA ALA A 73 -4.11 -2.86 -11.01
C ALA A 73 -3.32 -4.14 -10.73
N ALA A 74 -3.27 -4.54 -9.47
CA ALA A 74 -2.63 -5.76 -9.02
C ALA A 74 -3.37 -6.32 -7.80
N ARG A 75 -3.22 -7.62 -7.59
CA ARG A 75 -3.49 -8.25 -6.31
C ARG A 75 -2.26 -8.04 -5.43
N ILE A 76 -2.45 -7.41 -4.28
CA ILE A 76 -1.38 -7.07 -3.36
C ILE A 76 -1.58 -7.81 -2.05
N TYR A 77 -0.45 -8.17 -1.45
CA TYR A 77 -0.38 -8.81 -0.15
C TYR A 77 0.15 -7.77 0.83
N LEU A 78 -0.59 -7.59 1.90
CA LEU A 78 -0.30 -6.58 2.91
C LEU A 78 -0.12 -7.25 4.26
N SER A 79 0.86 -6.79 5.03
CA SER A 79 1.02 -7.12 6.44
C SER A 79 0.81 -5.89 7.31
N GLY A 80 0.38 -6.13 8.54
CA GLY A 80 0.12 -5.10 9.54
C GLY A 80 -1.31 -5.16 10.08
N GLU A 81 -1.44 -4.84 11.36
CA GLU A 81 -2.70 -4.87 12.13
C GLU A 81 -3.79 -3.97 11.52
N SER A 82 -3.37 -3.04 10.67
CA SER A 82 -4.22 -2.04 10.03
C SER A 82 -4.93 -2.52 8.76
N VAL A 83 -4.58 -3.71 8.24
CA VAL A 83 -5.21 -4.24 7.02
C VAL A 83 -6.71 -4.46 7.21
N GLY A 84 -7.14 -4.87 8.42
CA GLY A 84 -8.56 -5.04 8.75
C GLY A 84 -9.38 -3.74 8.73
N ALA A 85 -8.74 -2.57 8.73
CA ALA A 85 -9.41 -1.28 8.59
C ALA A 85 -9.57 -0.83 7.12
N LEU A 86 -8.96 -1.54 6.17
CA LEU A 86 -9.07 -1.23 4.75
C LEU A 86 -10.45 -1.62 4.22
N SER A 87 -10.97 -0.79 3.33
CA SER A 87 -12.22 -1.05 2.64
C SER A 87 -12.12 -0.56 1.20
N ARG A 88 -13.12 -0.91 0.38
CA ARG A 88 -13.21 -0.40 -0.99
C ARG A 88 -13.20 1.13 -0.99
N GLY A 89 -12.25 1.71 -1.72
CA GLY A 89 -12.07 3.15 -1.85
C GLY A 89 -11.00 3.72 -0.91
N SER A 90 -10.55 2.98 0.12
CA SER A 90 -9.40 3.38 0.95
C SER A 90 -8.19 3.67 0.06
N ILE A 91 -7.49 4.77 0.34
CA ILE A 91 -6.22 5.09 -0.31
C ILE A 91 -5.12 4.93 0.72
N VAL A 92 -4.03 4.27 0.35
CA VAL A 92 -2.83 4.20 1.16
C VAL A 92 -1.70 4.93 0.44
N VAL A 93 -0.92 5.71 1.21
CA VAL A 93 0.12 6.60 0.71
C VAL A 93 1.43 6.20 1.36
N SER A 94 2.47 6.03 0.55
CA SER A 94 3.79 5.72 1.08
C SER A 94 4.31 6.89 1.89
N SER A 95 4.92 6.63 3.04
CA SER A 95 5.77 7.65 3.64
C SER A 95 6.92 7.92 2.66
N ALA A 96 7.09 9.17 2.24
CA ALA A 96 8.27 9.53 1.47
C ALA A 96 9.47 9.25 2.38
N SER A 97 10.14 8.12 2.14
CA SER A 97 11.44 7.87 2.71
C SER A 97 12.39 8.81 1.97
N GLY A 98 12.36 10.09 2.34
CA GLY A 98 13.35 11.06 1.90
C GLY A 98 14.69 10.46 2.28
N THR A 99 15.48 10.10 1.28
CA THR A 99 16.85 9.65 1.47
C THR A 99 17.57 10.75 2.24
N HIS A 100 17.78 10.56 3.54
CA HIS A 100 18.72 11.36 4.31
C HIS A 100 20.10 10.91 3.81
N VAL A 101 20.59 11.57 2.76
CA VAL A 101 22.01 11.53 2.41
C VAL A 101 22.73 12.40 3.44
N SER A 102 23.26 11.77 4.48
CA SER A 102 24.20 12.43 5.39
C SER A 102 25.49 12.66 4.59
N GLN A 103 25.90 13.92 4.46
CA GLN A 103 27.27 14.29 4.09
C GLN A 103 27.84 15.20 5.17
#